data_AF-A0A8H8NMR8-F1
#
_entry.id   AF-A0A8H8NMR8-F1
#
_cell.length_a   1.000
_cell.length_b   1.000
_cell.length_c   1.000
_cell.angle_alpha   90.00
_cell.angle_beta   90.00
_cell.angle_gamma   90.00
#
_symmetry.space_group_name_H-M   'P 1'
#
loop_
_entity.id
_entity.type
_entity.pdbx_description
1 polymer ?
#
loop_
_entity_poly.entity_id
_entity_poly.type
_entity_poly.pdbx_seq_one_letter_code
_entity_poly.pdbx_strand_id
1 'polypeptide(L)'
;MSVPQPTSNSALNQATFESLLPSVVQITQSTQPQPQSQPPAQTQQQQQEIAKATMALRTQLAAARDQVDALPGGEMLLKDQQEVIQMLKEMRSQRR
;
A
#
# COMPACT_ATOMS: atom_id res chain seq x y z
N MET A 1 18.35 1.96 -34.53
CA MET A 1 17.22 1.23 -33.91
C MET A 1 17.07 1.76 -32.50
N SER A 2 16.07 2.60 -32.27
CA SER A 2 15.84 3.24 -30.97
C SER A 2 15.14 2.25 -30.05
N VAL A 3 15.80 1.86 -28.97
CA VAL A 3 15.22 1.03 -27.91
C VAL A 3 14.11 1.87 -27.25
N PRO A 4 12.85 1.39 -27.16
CA PRO A 4 11.82 2.10 -26.42
C PRO A 4 12.25 2.22 -24.96
N GLN A 5 12.47 3.45 -24.52
CA GLN A 5 12.83 3.79 -23.16
C GLN A 5 11.62 3.50 -22.26
N PRO A 6 11.74 2.71 -21.18
CA PRO A 6 10.61 2.47 -20.31
C PRO A 6 10.23 3.78 -19.63
N THR A 7 9.07 4.33 -19.99
CA THR A 7 8.44 5.48 -19.32
C THR A 7 7.87 5.01 -17.98
N SER A 8 8.73 4.57 -17.06
CA SER A 8 8.31 4.15 -15.72
C SER A 8 8.38 5.35 -14.79
N ASN A 9 7.52 6.34 -15.02
CA ASN A 9 7.28 7.39 -14.03
C ASN A 9 6.25 6.90 -12.99
N SER A 10 6.47 5.71 -12.44
CA SER A 10 5.67 5.13 -11.36
C SER A 10 6.42 5.32 -10.05
N ALA A 11 6.68 6.58 -9.69
CA ALA A 11 7.10 6.86 -8.32
C ALA A 11 5.94 6.49 -7.40
N LEU A 12 6.14 5.51 -6.52
CA LEU A 12 5.18 5.20 -5.47
C LEU A 12 4.80 6.48 -4.75
N ASN A 13 3.50 6.75 -4.59
CA ASN A 13 3.08 7.95 -3.89
C ASN A 13 3.37 7.76 -2.41
N GLN A 14 4.50 8.28 -1.96
CA GLN A 14 4.98 8.15 -0.58
C GLN A 14 3.92 8.59 0.44
N ALA A 15 3.12 9.62 0.12
CA ALA A 15 2.04 10.07 0.97
C ALA A 15 0.96 9.01 1.21
N THR A 16 0.68 8.15 0.22
CA THR A 16 -0.27 7.03 0.38
C THR A 16 0.21 6.07 1.48
N PHE A 17 1.50 5.70 1.47
CA PHE A 17 2.06 4.77 2.44
C PHE A 17 2.27 5.41 3.81
N GLU A 18 2.74 6.65 3.86
CA GLU A 18 2.95 7.40 5.11
C GLU A 18 1.64 7.64 5.87
N SER A 19 0.50 7.72 5.17
CA SER A 19 -0.82 7.89 5.79
C SER A 19 -1.37 6.64 6.50
N LEU A 20 -0.85 5.46 6.19
CA LEU A 20 -1.37 4.19 6.74
C LEU A 20 -1.12 4.06 8.24
N LEU A 21 0.10 4.39 8.69
CA LEU A 21 0.46 4.27 10.10
C LEU A 21 -0.35 5.22 11.00
N PRO A 22 -0.49 6.53 10.68
CA PRO A 22 -1.41 7.42 11.39
C PRO A 22 -2.85 6.90 11.45
N SER A 23 -3.36 6.30 10.37
CA SER A 23 -4.72 5.76 10.33
C SER A 23 -4.92 4.60 11.31
N VAL A 24 -3.95 3.68 11.39
CA VAL A 24 -3.95 2.59 12.39
C VAL A 24 -3.86 3.13 13.82
N VAL A 25 -2.98 4.11 14.03
CA VAL A 25 -2.79 4.77 15.32
C VAL A 25 -4.07 5.49 15.78
N GLN A 26 -4.81 6.10 14.85
CA GLN A 26 -6.11 6.71 15.15
C GLN A 26 -7.14 5.66 15.59
N ILE A 27 -7.28 4.55 14.86
CA ILE A 27 -8.23 3.48 15.19
C ILE A 27 -7.91 2.86 16.56
N THR A 28 -6.63 2.62 16.85
CA THR A 28 -6.19 2.06 18.14
C THR A 28 -6.43 3.02 19.31
N GLN A 29 -6.27 4.33 19.10
CA GLN A 29 -6.64 5.33 20.10
C GLN A 29 -8.15 5.41 20.32
N SER A 30 -8.94 5.39 19.23
CA SER A 30 -10.40 5.43 19.31
C SER A 30 -11.02 4.19 19.97
N THR A 31 -10.32 3.06 19.98
CA THR A 31 -10.76 1.80 20.60
C THR A 31 -10.34 1.66 22.06
N GLN A 32 -9.60 2.63 22.62
CA GLN A 32 -9.23 2.58 24.03
C GLN A 32 -10.48 2.64 24.93
N PRO A 33 -10.51 1.85 26.02
CA PRO A 33 -11.65 1.84 26.94
C PRO A 33 -11.86 3.24 27.52
N GLN A 34 -13.02 3.82 27.23
CA GLN A 34 -13.42 5.09 27.84
C GLN A 34 -13.82 4.85 29.31
N PRO A 35 -13.63 5.83 30.19
CA PRO A 35 -14.13 5.75 31.56
C PRO A 35 -15.66 5.55 31.56
N GLN A 36 -16.15 4.66 32.43
CA GLN A 36 -17.56 4.24 32.54
C GLN A 36 -18.58 5.37 32.78
N SER A 37 -18.12 6.58 33.05
CA SER A 37 -18.92 7.77 33.30
C SER A 37 -19.46 8.46 32.05
N GLN A 38 -19.20 7.94 30.84
CA GLN A 38 -19.68 8.57 29.62
C GLN A 38 -21.12 8.22 29.25
N PRO A 39 -21.90 9.19 28.74
CA PRO A 39 -23.26 8.97 28.29
C PRO A 39 -23.32 7.98 27.11
N PRO A 40 -24.36 7.13 27.04
CA PRO A 40 -24.49 6.08 26.01
C PRO A 40 -24.52 6.61 24.56
N ALA A 41 -24.94 7.86 24.35
CA ALA A 41 -24.89 8.52 23.04
C ALA A 41 -23.45 8.75 22.55
N GLN A 42 -22.50 9.05 23.44
CA GLN A 42 -21.08 9.17 23.08
C GLN A 42 -20.49 7.81 22.72
N THR A 43 -20.90 6.75 23.40
CA THR A 43 -20.44 5.38 23.10
C THR A 43 -20.88 4.91 21.70
N GLN A 44 -22.10 5.22 21.27
CA GLN A 44 -22.57 4.88 19.93
C GLN A 44 -21.87 5.70 18.83
N GLN A 45 -21.65 6.99 19.07
CA GLN A 45 -20.90 7.84 18.14
C GLN A 45 -19.46 7.34 17.97
N GLN A 46 -18.80 6.96 19.05
CA GLN A 46 -17.44 6.39 19.00
C GLN A 46 -17.40 5.11 18.17
N GLN A 47 -18.37 4.20 18.33
CA GLN A 47 -18.44 2.98 17.51
C GLN A 47 -18.60 3.29 16.01
N GLN A 48 -19.42 4.29 15.67
CA GLN A 48 -19.58 4.72 14.27
C GLN A 48 -18.29 5.35 13.72
N GLU A 49 -17.58 6.14 14.52
CA GLU A 49 -16.29 6.72 14.11
C GLU A 49 -15.22 5.65 13.89
N ILE A 50 -15.13 4.64 14.77
CA ILE A 50 -14.23 3.50 14.59
C ILE A 50 -14.56 2.76 13.29
N ALA A 51 -15.84 2.47 13.04
CA ALA A 51 -16.27 1.78 11.83
C ALA A 51 -15.90 2.58 10.57
N LYS A 52 -16.15 3.89 10.58
CA LYS A 52 -15.81 4.80 9.48
C LYS A 52 -14.29 4.87 9.24
N ALA A 53 -13.49 5.01 10.30
CA ALA A 53 -12.03 5.04 10.21
C ALA A 53 -11.47 3.72 9.67
N THR A 54 -12.04 2.59 10.10
CA THR A 54 -11.65 1.25 9.62
C THR A 54 -11.97 1.06 8.14
N MET A 55 -13.15 1.51 7.68
CA MET A 55 -13.48 1.49 6.25
C MET A 55 -12.53 2.37 5.43
N ALA A 56 -12.18 3.55 5.93
CA ALA A 56 -11.22 4.44 5.27
C ALA A 56 -9.83 3.79 5.15
N LEU A 57 -9.34 3.15 6.21
CA LEU A 57 -8.07 2.40 6.19
C LEU A 57 -8.11 1.28 5.14
N ARG A 58 -9.22 0.53 5.05
CA ARG A 58 -9.37 -0.53 4.05
C ARG A 58 -9.23 0.01 2.63
N THR A 59 -9.84 1.16 2.35
CA THR A 59 -9.76 1.83 1.05
C THR A 59 -8.34 2.32 0.75
N GLN A 60 -7.65 2.89 1.74
CA GLN A 60 -6.26 3.33 1.61
C GLN A 60 -5.31 2.15 1.33
N LEU A 61 -5.51 1.01 2.01
CA LEU A 61 -4.73 -0.20 1.77
C LEU A 61 -4.96 -0.77 0.37
N ALA A 62 -6.20 -0.76 -0.13
CA ALA A 62 -6.49 -1.17 -1.49
C ALA A 62 -5.77 -0.28 -2.51
N ALA A 63 -5.85 1.04 -2.35
CA ALA A 63 -5.16 1.98 -3.23
C ALA A 63 -3.62 1.83 -3.18
N ALA A 64 -3.05 1.57 -2.00
CA ALA A 64 -1.63 1.31 -1.83
C ALA A 64 -1.22 0.01 -2.54
N ARG A 65 -2.03 -1.04 -2.43
CA ARG A 65 -1.81 -2.31 -3.12
C ARG A 65 -1.88 -2.14 -4.64
N ASP A 66 -2.89 -1.44 -5.15
CA ASP A 66 -3.03 -1.19 -6.59
C ASP A 66 -1.80 -0.47 -7.16
N GLN A 67 -1.19 0.45 -6.39
CA GLN A 67 0.06 1.11 -6.78
C GLN A 67 1.26 0.14 -6.84
N VAL A 68 1.33 -0.84 -5.94
CA VAL A 68 2.38 -1.86 -5.93
C VAL A 68 2.19 -2.85 -7.06
N ASP A 69 0.96 -3.32 -7.28
CA ASP A 69 0.61 -4.27 -8.33
C ASP A 69 0.83 -3.65 -9.73
N ALA A 70 0.68 -2.32 -9.86
CA ALA A 70 1.00 -1.58 -11.08
C ALA A 70 2.51 -1.37 -11.34
N LEU A 71 3.40 -1.73 -10.40
CA LEU A 71 4.84 -1.66 -10.65
C LEU A 71 5.26 -2.73 -11.68
N PRO A 72 6.23 -2.45 -12.56
CA PRO A 72 6.79 -3.46 -13.45
C PRO A 72 7.35 -4.63 -12.65
N GLY A 73 6.81 -5.84 -12.88
CA GLY A 73 7.18 -7.01 -12.10
C GLY A 73 6.60 -7.05 -10.68
N GLY A 74 5.64 -6.19 -10.34
CA GLY A 74 5.00 -6.12 -9.02
C GLY A 74 4.32 -7.43 -8.59
N GLU A 75 3.83 -8.22 -9.54
CA GLU A 75 3.25 -9.55 -9.28
C GLU A 75 4.31 -10.66 -9.12
N MET A 76 5.56 -10.39 -9.48
CA MET A 76 6.64 -11.39 -9.47
C MET A 76 7.41 -11.35 -8.16
N LEU A 77 7.78 -12.53 -7.66
CA LEU A 77 8.72 -12.61 -6.55
C LEU A 77 10.09 -12.09 -6.99
N LEU A 78 10.83 -11.48 -6.05
CA LEU A 78 12.16 -10.93 -6.31
C LEU A 78 13.11 -11.96 -6.95
N LYS A 79 13.02 -13.23 -6.52
CA LYS A 79 13.81 -14.33 -7.08
C LYS A 79 13.51 -14.57 -8.57
N ASP A 80 12.24 -14.53 -8.95
CA ASP A 80 11.79 -14.79 -10.32
C ASP A 80 12.17 -13.59 -11.21
N GLN A 81 12.09 -12.37 -10.67
CA GLN A 81 12.62 -11.17 -11.34
C GLN A 81 14.13 -11.28 -11.58
N GLN A 82 14.89 -11.79 -10.61
CA GLN A 82 16.35 -11.94 -10.72
C GLN A 82 16.75 -12.97 -11.79
N GLU A 83 15.98 -14.05 -11.92
CA GLU A 83 16.16 -15.06 -12.97
C GLU A 83 15.90 -14.47 -14.37
N VAL A 84 14.81 -13.73 -14.55
CA VAL A 84 14.52 -13.03 -15.81
C VAL A 84 15.63 -12.04 -16.16
N ILE A 85 16.10 -11.26 -15.17
CA ILE A 85 17.22 -10.34 -15.37
C ILE A 85 18.47 -11.09 -15.84
N GLN A 86 18.78 -12.24 -15.24
CA GLN A 86 19.95 -13.04 -15.60
C GLN A 86 19.82 -13.59 -17.03
N MET A 87 18.66 -14.18 -17.38
CA MET A 87 18.37 -14.65 -18.74
C MET A 87 18.52 -13.52 -19.77
N LEU A 88 17.96 -12.33 -19.49
CA LEU A 88 18.07 -11.18 -20.39
C LEU A 88 19.52 -10.66 -20.54
N LYS A 89 20.33 -10.74 -19.48
CA LYS A 89 21.75 -10.40 -19.53
C LYS A 89 22.52 -11.37 -20.44
N GLU A 90 22.26 -12.67 -20.33
CA GLU A 90 22.88 -13.71 -21.15
C GLU A 90 22.49 -13.60 -22.62
N MET A 91 21.20 -13.39 -22.92
CA MET A 91 20.75 -13.15 -24.29
C MET A 91 21.40 -11.91 -24.92
N ARG A 92 21.64 -10.86 -24.10
CA ARG A 92 22.32 -9.65 -24.57
C ARG A 92 23.80 -9.90 -24.84
N SER A 93 24.49 -10.66 -23.99
CA SER A 93 25.91 -10.96 -24.19
C SER A 93 26.13 -11.87 -25.40
N GLN A 94 25.24 -12.81 -25.67
CA GLN A 94 25.29 -13.68 -26.85
C GLN A 94 25.02 -12.95 -28.18
N ARG A 95 24.26 -11.84 -28.13
CA ARG A 95 23.95 -11.01 -29.30
C ARG A 95 25.03 -9.95 -29.58
N ARG A 96 26.05 -9.85 -28.74
CA ARG A 96 27.18 -8.92 -28.86
C ARG A 96 28.38 -9.66 -29.43
#